data_AF-A0A3N5TDH7-F1
#
_entry.id   AF-A0A3N5TDH7-F1
#
_cell.length_a   1.000
_cell.length_b   1.000
_cell.length_c   1.000
_cell.angle_alpha   90.00
_cell.angle_beta   90.00
_cell.angle_gamma   90.00
#
_symmetry.space_group_name_H-M   'P 1'
#
loop_
_entity.id
_entity.type
_entity.pdbx_description
1 polymer ?
#
loop_
_entity_poly.entity_id
_entity_poly.type
_entity_poly.pdbx_seq_one_letter_code
_entity_poly.pdbx_strand_id
1 'polypeptide(L)'
;MSAVEMTCAGRSFKELGKKLLNLQPLSQQLVDPADSVLGGLSLSPSNGLNTDYKTLIRTAFRPIWWRSPTLVNGYTVMENNFSLFWGISIMLYERTLVSDDTHFDQYLRGNKNALTDQQKKGLSVFRGKGQCTKCHDKAELSDATVSNAKGNPLVGFHNIGVRPETEDGGDILQPGKGFFKTPQLRNVELNGPYFHNGHAATLRQVVDFYDRGGDFPSALTNIKPLGLKASEKNDLVAFLLSLTDERVRFERAPFDHPSMFVPNFGTLPAVGAAGRATPLRTFMGLNPFSP
;
A
#
# COMPACT_ATOMS: atom_id res chain seq x y z
N MET A 1 1.12 24.03 -3.60
CA MET A 1 1.96 23.15 -2.77
C MET A 1 2.52 23.98 -1.63
N SER A 2 2.26 23.58 -0.40
CA SER A 2 2.63 24.37 0.78
C SER A 2 4.15 24.34 1.03
N ALA A 3 4.65 25.25 1.89
CA ALA A 3 6.05 25.26 2.35
C ALA A 3 6.42 24.02 3.20
N VAL A 4 5.43 23.21 3.59
CA VAL A 4 5.59 21.93 4.29
C VAL A 4 5.62 20.76 3.31
N GLU A 5 4.83 20.82 2.23
CA GLU A 5 4.81 19.80 1.16
C GLU A 5 5.98 19.94 0.18
N MET A 6 6.58 21.12 0.11
CA MET A 6 7.76 21.42 -0.70
C MET A 6 9.01 21.38 0.18
N THR A 7 10.01 20.65 -0.30
CA THR A 7 11.44 20.70 0.02
C THR A 7 11.79 21.69 1.16
N CYS A 8 12.07 21.15 2.36
CA CYS A 8 12.53 21.84 3.58
C CYS A 8 12.67 23.38 3.45
N ALA A 9 11.68 24.12 3.97
CA ALA A 9 11.61 25.57 4.16
C ALA A 9 12.32 26.44 3.11
N GLY A 10 11.56 26.91 2.12
CA GLY A 10 12.00 27.93 1.17
C GLY A 10 12.78 27.43 -0.04
N ARG A 11 13.02 26.12 -0.14
CA ARG A 11 13.62 25.50 -1.32
C ARG A 11 12.55 25.12 -2.35
N SER A 12 12.93 25.15 -3.62
CA SER A 12 12.12 24.76 -4.76
C SER A 12 12.60 23.42 -5.34
N PHE A 13 11.73 22.71 -6.06
CA PHE A 13 12.10 21.43 -6.69
C PHE A 13 13.26 21.55 -7.69
N LYS A 14 13.44 22.71 -8.33
CA LYS A 14 14.59 22.97 -9.21
C LYS A 14 15.91 23.10 -8.45
N GLU A 15 15.89 23.64 -7.24
CA GLU A 15 17.06 23.68 -6.36
C GLU A 15 17.42 22.29 -5.84
N LEU A 16 16.40 21.47 -5.52
CA LEU A 16 16.63 20.05 -5.25
C LEU A 16 17.20 19.33 -6.48
N GLY A 17 16.64 19.55 -7.66
CA GLY A 17 17.14 18.97 -8.91
C GLY A 17 18.60 19.30 -9.13
N LYS A 18 18.98 20.58 -9.01
CA LYS A 18 20.37 21.04 -9.12
C LYS A 18 21.32 20.29 -8.18
N LYS A 19 20.89 19.99 -6.96
CA LYS A 19 21.68 19.21 -6.00
C LYS A 19 21.70 17.72 -6.36
N LEU A 20 20.53 17.11 -6.51
CA LEU A 20 20.36 15.66 -6.67
C LEU A 20 20.93 15.14 -8.00
N LEU A 21 20.81 15.89 -9.09
CA LEU A 21 21.24 15.45 -10.43
C LEU A 21 22.73 15.11 -10.53
N ASN A 22 23.55 15.60 -9.60
CA ASN A 22 24.99 15.33 -9.55
C ASN A 22 25.38 14.31 -8.46
N LEU A 23 24.41 13.76 -7.73
CA LEU A 23 24.66 12.74 -6.72
C LEU A 23 24.50 11.35 -7.30
N GLN A 24 25.20 10.41 -6.70
CA GLN A 24 24.99 9.00 -6.90
C GLN A 24 23.62 8.58 -6.32
N PRO A 25 22.75 7.92 -7.11
CA PRO A 25 21.51 7.35 -6.60
C PRO A 25 21.79 6.28 -5.54
N LEU A 26 20.97 6.28 -4.48
CA LEU A 26 21.02 5.30 -3.39
C LEU A 26 22.38 5.20 -2.68
N SER A 27 23.19 6.27 -2.66
CA SER A 27 24.55 6.26 -2.07
C SER A 27 24.65 5.87 -0.59
N GLN A 28 23.52 5.86 0.12
CA GLN A 28 23.42 5.44 1.52
C GLN A 28 22.76 4.07 1.70
N GLN A 29 22.45 3.38 0.61
CA GLN A 29 21.68 2.14 0.63
C GLN A 29 22.44 1.06 -0.15
N LEU A 30 22.46 -0.15 0.39
CA LEU A 30 22.83 -1.34 -0.35
C LEU A 30 21.70 -1.72 -1.30
N VAL A 31 22.08 -2.24 -2.46
CA VAL A 31 21.16 -2.81 -3.45
C VAL A 31 21.63 -4.23 -3.70
N ASP A 32 20.75 -5.21 -3.60
CA ASP A 32 21.13 -6.60 -3.85
C ASP A 32 21.52 -6.76 -5.34
N PRO A 33 22.64 -7.43 -5.68
CA PRO A 33 22.99 -7.70 -7.09
C PRO A 33 21.91 -8.47 -7.85
N ALA A 34 21.07 -9.22 -7.14
CA ALA A 34 19.94 -9.97 -7.68
C ALA A 34 18.60 -9.21 -7.54
N ASP A 35 18.61 -7.92 -7.18
CA ASP A 35 17.42 -7.06 -7.25
C ASP A 35 16.86 -7.08 -8.69
N SER A 36 15.55 -7.24 -8.79
CA SER A 36 14.82 -7.52 -10.02
C SER A 36 14.83 -6.37 -11.02
N VAL A 37 15.09 -5.14 -10.55
CA VAL A 37 15.12 -3.93 -11.38
C VAL A 37 16.50 -3.27 -11.34
N LEU A 38 17.08 -3.14 -10.16
CA LEU A 38 18.31 -2.37 -9.92
C LEU A 38 19.55 -3.25 -9.84
N GLY A 39 19.44 -4.58 -9.84
CA GLY A 39 20.56 -5.49 -9.68
C GLY A 39 21.68 -5.27 -10.70
N GLY A 40 21.32 -5.03 -11.97
CA GLY A 40 22.27 -4.71 -13.04
C GLY A 40 23.00 -3.37 -12.89
N LEU A 41 22.51 -2.48 -12.03
CA LEU A 41 23.12 -1.20 -11.68
C LEU A 41 23.75 -1.21 -10.29
N SER A 42 23.61 -2.29 -9.51
CA SER A 42 24.10 -2.36 -8.14
C SER A 42 25.62 -2.25 -8.07
N LEU A 43 26.12 -1.52 -7.08
CA LEU A 43 27.54 -1.46 -6.72
C LEU A 43 27.92 -2.40 -5.58
N SER A 44 27.01 -3.27 -5.18
CA SER A 44 27.25 -4.23 -4.09
C SER A 44 28.59 -4.95 -4.27
N PRO A 45 29.42 -5.05 -3.22
CA PRO A 45 29.09 -4.81 -1.81
C PRO A 45 29.13 -3.34 -1.35
N SER A 46 29.40 -2.38 -2.25
CA SER A 46 29.33 -0.95 -1.95
C SER A 46 27.89 -0.43 -2.08
N ASN A 47 27.59 0.69 -1.41
CA ASN A 47 26.30 1.36 -1.53
C ASN A 47 26.12 2.01 -2.91
N GLY A 48 24.86 2.18 -3.30
CA GLY A 48 24.45 2.98 -4.45
C GLY A 48 24.46 2.22 -5.77
N LEU A 49 24.22 3.00 -6.82
CA LEU A 49 24.13 2.50 -8.19
C LEU A 49 25.31 3.00 -9.04
N ASN A 50 25.70 2.20 -10.03
CA ASN A 50 26.72 2.52 -11.03
C ASN A 50 26.15 3.40 -12.16
N THR A 51 25.50 4.50 -11.79
CA THR A 51 24.90 5.48 -12.71
C THR A 51 24.70 6.82 -11.98
N ASP A 52 24.29 7.84 -12.72
CA ASP A 52 23.80 9.11 -12.16
C ASP A 52 22.34 9.37 -12.56
N TYR A 53 21.69 10.31 -11.86
CA TYR A 53 20.31 10.70 -12.15
C TYR A 53 20.14 11.28 -13.55
N LYS A 54 21.15 12.00 -14.08
CA LYS A 54 21.08 12.58 -15.44
C LYS A 54 20.97 11.48 -16.49
N THR A 55 21.72 10.40 -16.33
CA THR A 55 21.74 9.24 -17.22
C THR A 55 20.42 8.48 -17.13
N LEU A 56 19.91 8.26 -15.91
CA LEU A 56 18.58 7.67 -15.71
C LEU A 56 17.48 8.50 -16.39
N ILE A 57 17.48 9.82 -16.21
CA ILE A 57 16.50 10.72 -16.83
C ILE A 57 16.61 10.72 -18.36
N ARG A 58 17.82 10.79 -18.90
CA ARG A 58 18.05 10.77 -20.36
C ARG A 58 17.59 9.45 -20.99
N THR A 59 17.74 8.35 -20.26
CA THR A 59 17.34 7.01 -20.71
C THR A 59 15.81 6.87 -20.69
N ALA A 60 15.14 7.35 -19.64
CA ALA A 60 13.71 7.16 -19.44
C ALA A 60 12.82 8.19 -20.16
N PHE A 61 13.29 9.43 -20.33
CA PHE A 61 12.44 10.54 -20.80
C PHE A 61 12.87 11.10 -22.15
N ARG A 62 11.88 11.53 -22.94
CA ARG A 62 12.13 12.16 -24.25
C ARG A 62 12.99 13.44 -24.10
N PRO A 63 13.93 13.71 -25.03
CA PRO A 63 14.84 14.86 -24.94
C PRO A 63 14.18 16.22 -24.72
N ILE A 64 12.98 16.46 -25.25
CA ILE A 64 12.25 17.73 -25.08
C ILE A 64 12.04 18.09 -23.59
N TRP A 65 12.02 17.09 -22.70
CA TRP A 65 11.79 17.30 -21.28
C TRP A 65 13.05 17.66 -20.49
N TRP A 66 14.25 17.45 -21.03
CA TRP A 66 15.50 17.67 -20.29
C TRP A 66 16.60 18.39 -21.09
N ARG A 67 16.47 18.51 -22.41
CA ARG A 67 17.48 19.07 -23.31
C ARG A 67 17.05 20.44 -23.83
N SER A 68 17.76 21.48 -23.43
CA SER A 68 17.69 22.82 -24.03
C SER A 68 19.04 23.51 -23.91
N PRO A 69 19.48 24.28 -24.92
CA PRO A 69 20.68 25.11 -24.82
C PRO A 69 20.46 26.36 -23.93
N THR A 70 19.21 26.71 -23.63
CA THR A 70 18.86 27.92 -22.88
C THR A 70 18.61 27.60 -21.41
N LEU A 71 19.19 28.41 -20.52
CA LEU A 71 18.87 28.40 -19.10
C LEU A 71 17.63 29.26 -18.83
N VAL A 72 16.77 28.79 -17.94
CA VAL A 72 15.61 29.54 -17.46
C VAL A 72 15.87 29.92 -16.00
N ASN A 73 16.03 31.21 -15.72
CA ASN A 73 16.35 31.73 -14.39
C ASN A 73 17.61 31.10 -13.76
N GLY A 74 18.62 30.79 -14.58
CA GLY A 74 19.87 30.19 -14.13
C GLY A 74 19.83 28.66 -13.93
N TYR A 75 18.74 28.00 -14.33
CA TYR A 75 18.57 26.55 -14.26
C TYR A 75 18.40 25.94 -15.65
N THR A 76 18.93 24.74 -15.83
CA THR A 76 18.67 23.89 -17.00
C THR A 76 17.22 23.45 -17.03
N VAL A 77 16.74 22.99 -18.19
CA VAL A 77 15.40 22.41 -18.30
C VAL A 77 15.26 21.13 -17.46
N MET A 78 16.32 20.31 -17.35
CA MET A 78 16.33 19.12 -16.51
C MET A 78 16.12 19.46 -15.02
N GLU A 79 16.74 20.53 -14.53
CA GLU A 79 16.55 21.00 -13.15
C GLU A 79 15.14 21.56 -12.94
N ASN A 80 14.64 22.39 -13.86
CA ASN A 80 13.29 22.94 -13.78
C ASN A 80 12.22 21.84 -13.79
N ASN A 81 12.41 20.79 -14.58
CA ASN A 81 11.48 19.66 -14.70
C ASN A 81 11.75 18.54 -13.70
N PHE A 82 12.60 18.73 -12.69
CA PHE A 82 12.97 17.65 -11.77
C PHE A 82 11.76 17.03 -11.04
N SER A 83 10.78 17.84 -10.64
CA SER A 83 9.54 17.36 -10.00
C SER A 83 8.72 16.44 -10.92
N LEU A 84 8.71 16.71 -12.23
CA LEU A 84 8.04 15.87 -13.23
C LEU A 84 8.69 14.48 -13.28
N PHE A 85 10.02 14.42 -13.39
CA PHE A 85 10.74 13.14 -13.44
C PHE A 85 10.54 12.35 -12.15
N TRP A 86 10.69 13.01 -11.01
CA TRP A 86 10.52 12.39 -9.70
C TRP A 86 9.11 11.83 -9.52
N GLY A 87 8.07 12.64 -9.77
CA GLY A 87 6.67 12.22 -9.58
C GLY A 87 6.26 11.10 -10.53
N ILE A 88 6.63 11.18 -11.82
CA ILE A 88 6.34 10.10 -12.77
C ILE A 88 7.08 8.82 -12.40
N SER A 89 8.33 8.91 -11.94
CA SER A 89 9.11 7.73 -11.54
C SER A 89 8.47 7.00 -10.36
N ILE A 90 8.03 7.73 -9.33
CA ILE A 90 7.29 7.15 -8.19
C ILE A 90 6.00 6.50 -8.66
N MET A 91 5.18 7.22 -9.43
CA MET A 91 3.92 6.70 -9.95
C MET A 91 4.12 5.40 -10.76
N LEU A 92 5.15 5.35 -11.62
CA LEU A 92 5.42 4.16 -12.43
C LEU A 92 5.93 3.00 -11.57
N TYR A 93 6.74 3.27 -10.55
CA TYR A 93 7.16 2.25 -9.59
C TYR A 93 5.98 1.71 -8.78
N GLU A 94 5.12 2.56 -8.21
CA GLU A 94 3.93 2.12 -7.47
C GLU A 94 2.97 1.29 -8.35
N ARG A 95 2.95 1.55 -9.66
CA ARG A 95 2.17 0.75 -10.63
C ARG A 95 2.75 -0.65 -10.89
N THR A 96 3.99 -0.95 -10.50
CA THR A 96 4.56 -2.30 -10.59
C THR A 96 4.30 -3.13 -9.33
N LEU A 97 4.01 -2.49 -8.20
CA LEU A 97 3.78 -3.14 -6.90
C LEU A 97 2.37 -3.72 -6.79
N VAL A 98 2.00 -4.60 -7.72
CA VAL A 98 0.68 -5.21 -7.78
C VAL A 98 0.70 -6.58 -7.12
N SER A 99 -0.11 -6.73 -6.07
CA SER A 99 -0.30 -7.99 -5.34
C SER A 99 -1.48 -8.75 -5.93
N ASP A 100 -1.21 -9.61 -6.92
CA ASP A 100 -2.23 -10.33 -7.70
C ASP A 100 -2.07 -11.86 -7.69
N ASP A 101 -1.26 -12.42 -6.80
CA ASP A 101 -1.06 -13.88 -6.71
C ASP A 101 -1.26 -14.44 -5.29
N THR A 102 -2.33 -14.00 -4.64
CA THR A 102 -2.77 -14.56 -3.36
C THR A 102 -3.33 -15.98 -3.55
N HIS A 103 -3.42 -16.77 -2.47
CA HIS A 103 -4.12 -18.06 -2.51
C HIS A 103 -5.57 -17.91 -2.99
N PHE A 104 -6.22 -16.79 -2.66
CA PHE A 104 -7.55 -16.48 -3.17
C PHE A 104 -7.55 -16.24 -4.69
N ASP A 105 -6.57 -15.53 -5.24
CA ASP A 105 -6.45 -15.32 -6.70
C ASP A 105 -6.24 -16.65 -7.43
N GLN A 106 -5.35 -17.52 -6.91
CA GLN A 106 -5.13 -18.86 -7.45
C GLN A 106 -6.40 -19.71 -7.42
N TYR A 107 -7.19 -19.62 -6.35
CA TYR A 107 -8.48 -20.28 -6.24
C TYR A 107 -9.50 -19.79 -7.26
N LEU A 108 -9.55 -18.48 -7.50
CA LEU A 108 -10.40 -17.88 -8.54
C LEU A 108 -9.97 -18.29 -9.95
N ARG A 109 -8.66 -18.47 -10.20
CA ARG A 109 -8.11 -18.99 -11.46
C ARG A 109 -8.32 -20.50 -11.66
N GLY A 110 -8.90 -21.19 -10.68
CA GLY A 110 -9.31 -22.59 -10.81
C GLY A 110 -8.54 -23.59 -9.93
N ASN A 111 -7.48 -23.17 -9.23
CA ASN A 111 -6.79 -24.05 -8.28
C ASN A 111 -7.64 -24.22 -7.01
N LYS A 112 -8.55 -25.20 -7.00
CA LYS A 112 -9.47 -25.44 -5.87
C LYS A 112 -8.79 -25.85 -4.57
N ASN A 113 -7.52 -26.22 -4.64
CA ASN A 113 -6.70 -26.60 -3.49
C ASN A 113 -5.87 -25.43 -2.93
N ALA A 114 -5.90 -24.25 -3.56
CA ALA A 114 -5.21 -23.07 -3.04
C ALA A 114 -5.81 -22.57 -1.72
N LEU A 115 -7.11 -22.78 -1.49
CA LEU A 115 -7.76 -22.51 -0.21
C LEU A 115 -7.96 -23.79 0.60
N THR A 116 -7.67 -23.71 1.89
CA THR A 116 -8.06 -24.74 2.86
C THR A 116 -9.58 -24.78 3.03
N ASP A 117 -10.11 -25.87 3.60
CA ASP A 117 -11.56 -25.97 3.86
C ASP A 117 -12.06 -24.91 4.84
N GLN A 118 -11.22 -24.50 5.80
CA GLN A 118 -11.53 -23.41 6.70
C GLN A 118 -11.64 -22.06 5.95
N GLN A 119 -10.70 -21.79 5.06
CA GLN A 119 -10.72 -20.58 4.22
C GLN A 119 -11.93 -20.56 3.28
N LYS A 120 -12.35 -21.71 2.75
CA LYS A 120 -13.59 -21.82 1.95
C LYS A 120 -14.85 -21.51 2.77
N LYS A 121 -14.92 -21.99 4.02
CA LYS A 121 -16.00 -21.62 4.95
C LYS A 121 -15.98 -20.12 5.24
N GLY A 122 -14.79 -19.55 5.45
CA GLY A 122 -14.60 -18.11 5.64
C GLY A 122 -15.07 -17.27 4.47
N LEU A 123 -14.74 -17.69 3.25
CA LEU A 123 -15.22 -17.07 2.02
C LEU A 123 -16.77 -17.14 1.91
N SER A 124 -17.38 -18.24 2.36
CA SER A 124 -18.84 -18.36 2.41
C SER A 124 -19.45 -17.39 3.42
N VAL A 125 -18.82 -17.21 4.60
CA VAL A 125 -19.25 -16.20 5.58
C VAL A 125 -19.10 -14.80 4.99
N PHE A 126 -17.94 -14.49 4.39
CA PHE A 126 -17.62 -13.19 3.79
C PHE A 126 -18.67 -12.75 2.74
N ARG A 127 -19.10 -13.68 1.88
CA ARG A 127 -20.11 -13.44 0.82
C ARG A 127 -21.55 -13.49 1.34
N GLY A 128 -21.81 -14.32 2.34
CA GLY A 128 -23.14 -14.59 2.86
C GLY A 128 -23.43 -13.76 4.11
N LYS A 129 -23.42 -14.44 5.26
CA LYS A 129 -23.84 -13.87 6.54
C LYS A 129 -23.05 -12.63 6.96
N GLY A 130 -21.77 -12.56 6.62
CA GLY A 130 -20.90 -11.42 6.92
C GLY A 130 -21.17 -10.19 6.05
N GLN A 131 -21.83 -10.35 4.90
CA GLN A 131 -22.17 -9.28 3.96
C GLN A 131 -20.99 -8.39 3.52
N CYS A 132 -19.76 -8.87 3.67
CA CYS A 132 -18.54 -8.08 3.48
C CYS A 132 -18.39 -7.62 2.02
N THR A 133 -18.89 -8.43 1.07
CA THR A 133 -18.92 -8.11 -0.36
C THR A 133 -19.83 -6.96 -0.76
N LYS A 134 -20.62 -6.40 0.16
CA LYS A 134 -21.37 -5.16 -0.13
C LYS A 134 -20.44 -3.97 -0.35
N CYS A 135 -19.27 -3.98 0.29
CA CYS A 135 -18.26 -2.92 0.20
C CYS A 135 -16.91 -3.46 -0.29
N HIS A 136 -16.55 -4.70 0.04
CA HIS A 136 -15.28 -5.30 -0.35
C HIS A 136 -15.47 -6.30 -1.48
N ASP A 137 -15.56 -5.79 -2.71
CA ASP A 137 -15.86 -6.57 -3.91
C ASP A 137 -14.76 -6.50 -4.98
N LYS A 138 -14.93 -7.29 -6.04
CA LYS A 138 -14.09 -7.31 -7.25
C LYS A 138 -12.62 -7.65 -6.97
N ALA A 139 -11.73 -7.30 -7.90
CA ALA A 139 -10.32 -7.67 -7.85
C ALA A 139 -9.58 -6.91 -6.75
N GLU A 140 -10.01 -5.70 -6.43
CA GLU A 140 -9.40 -4.81 -5.44
C GLU A 140 -9.89 -5.09 -4.02
N LEU A 141 -10.96 -5.88 -3.85
CA LEU A 141 -11.64 -6.13 -2.58
C LEU A 141 -12.05 -4.81 -1.90
N SER A 142 -12.58 -3.89 -2.71
CA SER A 142 -13.03 -2.56 -2.32
C SER A 142 -13.96 -2.03 -3.41
N ASP A 143 -15.03 -1.37 -3.01
CA ASP A 143 -15.95 -0.68 -3.89
C ASP A 143 -15.46 0.72 -4.28
N ALA A 144 -14.42 1.24 -3.61
CA ALA A 144 -13.78 2.53 -3.88
C ALA A 144 -12.80 2.46 -5.07
N THR A 145 -13.28 1.96 -6.21
CA THR A 145 -12.48 1.83 -7.45
C THR A 145 -12.88 2.88 -8.49
N VAL A 146 -11.95 3.22 -9.39
CA VAL A 146 -12.22 4.11 -10.53
C VAL A 146 -13.39 3.58 -11.38
N SER A 147 -13.48 2.25 -11.54
CA SER A 147 -14.55 1.59 -12.28
C SER A 147 -15.94 1.76 -11.65
N ASN A 148 -16.00 1.82 -10.32
CA ASN A 148 -17.23 2.04 -9.56
C ASN A 148 -17.57 3.52 -9.44
N ALA A 149 -16.57 4.38 -9.28
CA ALA A 149 -16.76 5.82 -9.11
C ALA A 149 -17.52 6.44 -10.29
N LYS A 150 -17.18 6.07 -11.53
CA LYS A 150 -17.83 6.61 -12.76
C LYS A 150 -18.01 8.14 -12.74
N GLY A 151 -17.02 8.85 -12.20
CA GLY A 151 -17.04 10.31 -12.05
C GLY A 151 -17.68 10.84 -10.76
N ASN A 152 -18.28 9.99 -9.93
CA ASN A 152 -18.77 10.34 -8.59
C ASN A 152 -17.67 10.06 -7.54
N PRO A 153 -17.10 11.11 -6.91
CA PRO A 153 -16.01 10.95 -5.96
C PRO A 153 -16.45 10.41 -4.58
N LEU A 154 -17.76 10.28 -4.33
CA LEU A 154 -18.31 9.79 -3.05
C LEU A 154 -18.55 8.28 -3.02
N VAL A 155 -18.33 7.56 -4.13
CA VAL A 155 -18.52 6.11 -4.20
C VAL A 155 -17.44 5.39 -3.40
N GLY A 156 -17.85 4.41 -2.60
CA GLY A 156 -16.96 3.61 -1.75
C GLY A 156 -16.49 4.34 -0.49
N PHE A 157 -17.29 5.28 0.01
CA PHE A 157 -17.06 5.95 1.29
C PHE A 157 -18.19 5.62 2.27
N HIS A 158 -17.83 5.11 3.44
CA HIS A 158 -18.77 4.53 4.39
C HIS A 158 -18.45 4.92 5.83
N ASN A 159 -19.51 5.06 6.64
CA ASN A 159 -19.42 5.30 8.06
C ASN A 159 -19.72 3.96 8.71
N ILE A 160 -18.70 3.39 9.33
CA ILE A 160 -18.78 2.09 10.00
C ILE A 160 -18.83 2.24 11.53
N GLY A 161 -18.88 3.47 12.07
CA GLY A 161 -18.97 3.71 13.51
C GLY A 161 -17.73 3.32 14.30
N VAL A 162 -16.51 3.63 13.81
CA VAL A 162 -15.26 3.44 14.59
C VAL A 162 -15.15 4.46 15.72
N ARG A 163 -15.64 5.69 15.48
CA ARG A 163 -15.65 6.83 16.41
C ARG A 163 -16.88 7.71 16.17
N PRO A 164 -17.27 8.57 17.13
CA PRO A 164 -18.31 9.58 16.92
C PRO A 164 -17.94 10.55 15.80
N GLU A 165 -18.89 10.95 14.95
CA GLU A 165 -18.62 11.81 13.78
C GLU A 165 -18.07 13.19 14.15
N THR A 166 -18.31 13.65 15.38
CA THR A 166 -17.77 14.91 15.92
C THR A 166 -16.27 14.85 16.19
N GLU A 167 -15.75 13.65 16.46
CA GLU A 167 -14.31 13.38 16.66
C GLU A 167 -13.66 12.84 15.38
N ASP A 168 -14.48 12.32 14.47
CA ASP A 168 -14.06 11.57 13.30
C ASP A 168 -14.84 12.05 12.06
N GLY A 169 -14.42 13.21 11.55
CA GLY A 169 -15.17 13.96 10.55
C GLY A 169 -15.30 13.28 9.18
N GLY A 170 -14.44 12.31 8.86
CA GLY A 170 -14.44 11.62 7.56
C GLY A 170 -13.83 12.43 6.42
N ASP A 171 -14.18 12.02 5.21
CA ASP A 171 -13.68 12.55 3.94
C ASP A 171 -13.94 14.06 3.76
N ILE A 172 -13.01 14.74 3.09
CA ILE A 172 -13.06 16.20 2.85
C ILE A 172 -14.29 16.63 2.03
N LEU A 173 -14.85 15.75 1.21
CA LEU A 173 -16.04 16.04 0.42
C LEU A 173 -17.33 15.81 1.22
N GLN A 174 -17.25 15.14 2.37
CA GLN A 174 -18.37 14.90 3.29
C GLN A 174 -17.96 15.14 4.75
N PRO A 175 -17.52 16.37 5.09
CA PRO A 175 -16.99 16.66 6.42
C PRO A 175 -18.07 16.51 7.50
N GLY A 176 -17.67 15.97 8.65
CA GLY A 176 -18.54 15.77 9.82
C GLY A 176 -19.48 14.57 9.71
N LYS A 177 -19.26 13.64 8.76
CA LYS A 177 -20.13 12.46 8.56
C LYS A 177 -19.45 11.13 8.88
N GLY A 178 -18.16 11.11 9.21
CA GLY A 178 -17.42 9.89 9.49
C GLY A 178 -17.31 8.93 8.31
N PHE A 179 -17.44 9.44 7.09
CA PHE A 179 -17.33 8.64 5.88
C PHE A 179 -15.87 8.45 5.48
N PHE A 180 -15.41 7.20 5.42
CA PHE A 180 -14.05 6.85 5.00
C PHE A 180 -14.06 5.92 3.80
N LYS A 181 -13.04 6.07 2.97
CA LYS A 181 -12.83 5.21 1.81
C LYS A 181 -12.70 3.76 2.24
N THR A 182 -13.44 2.85 1.60
CA THR A 182 -13.28 1.41 1.78
C THR A 182 -11.84 1.01 1.45
N PRO A 183 -11.05 0.49 2.41
CA PRO A 183 -9.71 0.02 2.12
C PRO A 183 -9.76 -1.26 1.28
N GLN A 184 -8.70 -1.51 0.52
CA GLN A 184 -8.49 -2.82 -0.10
C GLN A 184 -8.13 -3.85 0.98
N LEU A 185 -8.49 -5.11 0.79
CA LEU A 185 -8.19 -6.20 1.73
C LEU A 185 -6.99 -7.07 1.33
N ARG A 186 -6.33 -6.75 0.23
CA ARG A 186 -5.09 -7.45 -0.18
C ARG A 186 -3.99 -7.20 0.86
N ASN A 187 -3.30 -8.27 1.24
CA ASN A 187 -2.26 -8.28 2.28
C ASN A 187 -2.72 -7.73 3.65
N VAL A 188 -4.03 -7.81 3.95
CA VAL A 188 -4.58 -7.25 5.20
C VAL A 188 -3.88 -7.82 6.44
N GLU A 189 -3.41 -9.07 6.40
CA GLU A 189 -2.61 -9.68 7.48
C GLU A 189 -1.38 -8.87 7.90
N LEU A 190 -0.76 -8.14 6.97
CA LEU A 190 0.52 -7.46 7.14
C LEU A 190 0.35 -5.96 7.45
N ASN A 191 -0.88 -5.45 7.50
CA ASN A 191 -1.18 -4.01 7.53
C ASN A 191 -1.87 -3.57 8.83
N GLY A 192 -1.59 -4.25 9.94
CA GLY A 192 -2.02 -3.79 11.26
C GLY A 192 -1.19 -2.59 11.76
N PRO A 193 -1.71 -1.80 12.72
CA PRO A 193 -3.04 -1.90 13.31
C PRO A 193 -4.12 -1.46 12.31
N TYR A 194 -5.35 -1.89 12.54
CA TYR A 194 -6.46 -1.77 11.60
C TYR A 194 -7.33 -0.54 11.85
N PHE A 195 -8.11 -0.18 10.83
CA PHE A 195 -8.89 1.07 10.72
C PHE A 195 -8.02 2.32 10.54
N HIS A 196 -8.63 3.43 10.13
CA HIS A 196 -7.91 4.68 9.85
C HIS A 196 -7.23 5.29 11.09
N ASN A 197 -7.60 4.84 12.29
CA ASN A 197 -7.09 5.31 13.58
C ASN A 197 -6.34 4.22 14.38
N GLY A 198 -6.13 3.03 13.81
CA GLY A 198 -5.44 1.93 14.49
C GLY A 198 -6.22 1.30 15.65
N HIS A 199 -7.55 1.40 15.68
CA HIS A 199 -8.39 0.97 16.80
C HIS A 199 -8.31 -0.54 17.13
N ALA A 200 -7.93 -1.40 16.17
CA ALA A 200 -7.79 -2.83 16.40
C ALA A 200 -6.36 -3.32 16.07
N ALA A 201 -5.84 -4.25 16.87
CA ALA A 201 -4.51 -4.81 16.69
C ALA A 201 -4.51 -6.15 15.92
N THR A 202 -5.64 -6.87 15.90
CA THR A 202 -5.75 -8.19 15.24
C THR A 202 -6.93 -8.24 14.26
N LEU A 203 -6.86 -9.17 13.29
CA LEU A 203 -7.97 -9.40 12.37
C LEU A 203 -9.23 -9.90 13.09
N ARG A 204 -9.05 -10.68 14.16
CA ARG A 204 -10.16 -11.12 14.99
C ARG A 204 -10.92 -9.95 15.62
N GLN A 205 -10.21 -8.94 16.14
CA GLN A 205 -10.83 -7.71 16.66
C GLN A 205 -11.62 -6.95 15.58
N VAL A 206 -11.11 -6.90 14.35
CA VAL A 206 -11.83 -6.33 13.20
C VAL A 206 -13.12 -7.11 12.93
N VAL A 207 -13.06 -8.44 12.92
CA VAL A 207 -14.25 -9.27 12.71
C VAL A 207 -15.27 -9.10 13.84
N ASP A 208 -14.81 -9.06 15.10
CA ASP A 208 -15.67 -8.81 16.26
C ASP A 208 -16.31 -7.40 16.22
N PHE A 209 -15.64 -6.40 15.63
CA PHE A 209 -16.18 -5.05 15.41
C PHE A 209 -17.36 -5.05 14.43
N TYR A 210 -17.18 -5.68 13.27
CA TYR A 210 -18.27 -5.77 12.30
C TYR A 210 -19.42 -6.65 12.82
N ASP A 211 -19.12 -7.71 13.56
CA ASP A 211 -20.14 -8.60 14.11
C ASP A 211 -21.10 -7.90 15.09
N ARG A 212 -20.59 -6.95 15.88
CA ARG A 212 -21.41 -6.15 16.81
C ARG A 212 -22.02 -4.89 16.17
N GLY A 213 -21.75 -4.63 14.89
CA GLY A 213 -22.33 -3.52 14.14
C GLY A 213 -21.63 -2.17 14.35
N GLY A 214 -20.36 -2.17 14.72
CA GLY A 214 -19.59 -0.97 15.05
C GLY A 214 -19.69 -0.56 16.51
N ASP A 215 -18.80 0.33 16.95
CA ASP A 215 -18.74 0.78 18.36
C ASP A 215 -19.58 2.03 18.60
N PHE A 216 -19.78 2.84 17.56
CA PHE A 216 -20.53 4.10 17.61
C PHE A 216 -21.58 4.15 16.48
N PRO A 217 -22.63 3.32 16.53
CA PRO A 217 -23.66 3.30 15.50
C PRO A 217 -24.49 4.59 15.52
N SER A 218 -24.72 5.15 14.33
CA SER A 218 -25.59 6.32 14.10
C SER A 218 -26.58 6.05 12.96
N ALA A 219 -27.40 7.05 12.63
CA ALA A 219 -28.29 6.99 11.46
C ALA A 219 -27.52 6.88 10.13
N LEU A 220 -26.24 7.29 10.11
CA LEU A 220 -25.36 7.22 8.94
C LEU A 220 -24.61 5.90 8.86
N THR A 221 -24.53 5.14 9.96
CA THR A 221 -23.78 3.89 10.01
C THR A 221 -24.43 2.80 9.17
N ASN A 222 -23.67 2.28 8.22
CA ASN A 222 -24.14 1.33 7.21
C ASN A 222 -23.85 -0.14 7.53
N ILE A 223 -23.23 -0.42 8.69
CA ILE A 223 -23.06 -1.76 9.23
C ILE A 223 -24.12 -2.07 10.28
N LYS A 224 -24.44 -3.35 10.45
CA LYS A 224 -25.43 -3.87 11.41
C LYS A 224 -24.88 -5.14 12.06
N PRO A 225 -25.33 -5.49 13.28
CA PRO A 225 -24.90 -6.73 13.91
C PRO A 225 -25.15 -7.96 13.02
N LEU A 226 -24.16 -8.85 12.95
CA LEU A 226 -24.15 -10.00 12.02
C LEU A 226 -24.53 -11.32 12.72
N GLY A 227 -24.36 -11.40 14.03
CA GLY A 227 -24.70 -12.58 14.84
C GLY A 227 -23.86 -13.81 14.50
N LEU A 228 -22.59 -13.62 14.12
CA LEU A 228 -21.63 -14.66 13.77
C LEU A 228 -21.28 -15.53 14.99
N LYS A 229 -21.26 -16.84 14.79
CA LYS A 229 -20.72 -17.80 15.77
C LYS A 229 -19.21 -17.63 15.88
N ALA A 230 -18.63 -18.01 17.02
CA ALA A 230 -17.18 -17.97 17.21
C ALA A 230 -16.40 -18.72 16.10
N SER A 231 -16.94 -19.85 15.62
CA SER A 231 -16.35 -20.59 14.49
C SER A 231 -16.41 -19.81 13.18
N GLU A 232 -17.54 -19.16 12.87
CA GLU A 232 -17.70 -18.33 11.65
C GLU A 232 -16.71 -17.15 11.65
N LYS A 233 -16.45 -16.56 12.82
CA LYS A 233 -15.47 -15.49 12.97
C LYS A 233 -14.04 -15.98 12.70
N ASN A 234 -13.68 -17.15 13.24
CA ASN A 234 -12.37 -17.76 12.97
C ASN A 234 -12.22 -18.15 11.50
N ASP A 235 -13.27 -18.70 10.89
CA ASP A 235 -13.28 -19.03 9.47
C ASP A 235 -13.08 -17.76 8.62
N LEU A 236 -13.74 -16.65 8.98
CA LEU A 236 -13.56 -15.36 8.32
C LEU A 236 -12.13 -14.83 8.44
N VAL A 237 -11.52 -14.89 9.63
CA VAL A 237 -10.10 -14.53 9.81
C VAL A 237 -9.21 -15.41 8.91
N ALA A 238 -9.45 -16.73 8.87
CA ALA A 238 -8.67 -17.63 8.02
C ALA A 238 -8.77 -17.24 6.55
N PHE A 239 -9.96 -16.87 6.07
CA PHE A 239 -10.14 -16.34 4.71
C PHE A 239 -9.37 -15.03 4.48
N LEU A 240 -9.39 -14.08 5.42
CA LEU A 240 -8.63 -12.84 5.28
C LEU A 240 -7.11 -13.09 5.15
N LEU A 241 -6.57 -14.10 5.83
CA LEU A 241 -5.16 -14.52 5.66
C LEU A 241 -4.87 -15.08 4.27
N SER A 242 -5.88 -15.61 3.56
CA SER A 242 -5.71 -16.09 2.17
C SER A 242 -5.57 -14.96 1.14
N LEU A 243 -5.77 -13.71 1.57
CA LEU A 243 -5.64 -12.50 0.76
C LEU A 243 -4.21 -11.91 0.78
N THR A 244 -3.27 -12.61 1.42
CA THR A 244 -1.85 -12.24 1.43
C THR A 244 -1.14 -12.91 0.27
N ASP A 245 -0.38 -12.13 -0.50
CA ASP A 245 0.47 -12.61 -1.57
C ASP A 245 1.81 -13.04 -0.98
N GLU A 246 2.24 -14.27 -1.29
CA GLU A 246 3.48 -14.81 -0.76
C GLU A 246 4.70 -14.04 -1.27
N ARG A 247 4.62 -13.36 -2.42
CA ARG A 247 5.69 -12.46 -2.87
C ARG A 247 5.81 -11.24 -1.97
N VAL A 248 4.69 -10.70 -1.46
CA VAL A 248 4.73 -9.61 -0.48
C VAL A 248 5.24 -10.14 0.86
N ARG A 249 4.73 -11.27 1.34
CA ARG A 249 5.14 -11.88 2.61
C ARG A 249 6.64 -12.11 2.69
N PHE A 250 7.26 -12.52 1.58
CA PHE A 250 8.68 -12.81 1.51
C PHE A 250 9.49 -11.73 0.81
N GLU A 251 8.92 -10.57 0.49
CA GLU A 251 9.61 -9.46 -0.22
C GLU A 251 10.30 -9.93 -1.52
N ARG A 252 9.65 -10.84 -2.26
CA ARG A 252 10.09 -11.32 -3.58
C ARG A 252 9.69 -10.33 -4.65
N ALA A 253 10.36 -10.39 -5.80
CA ALA A 253 10.00 -9.57 -6.96
C ALA A 253 8.48 -9.64 -7.27
N PRO A 254 7.83 -8.49 -7.52
CA PRO A 254 8.40 -7.15 -7.69
C PRO A 254 8.52 -6.32 -6.39
N PHE A 255 8.39 -6.95 -5.21
CA PHE A 255 8.44 -6.30 -3.89
C PHE A 255 9.82 -6.35 -3.22
N ASP A 256 10.83 -6.79 -3.97
CA ASP A 256 12.22 -6.72 -3.55
C ASP A 256 12.70 -5.25 -3.55
N HIS A 257 13.71 -4.93 -2.74
CA HIS A 257 14.05 -3.54 -2.48
C HIS A 257 15.49 -3.32 -1.99
N PRO A 258 16.06 -2.11 -2.20
CA PRO A 258 17.28 -1.66 -1.53
C PRO A 258 17.13 -1.63 0.00
N SER A 259 18.25 -1.67 0.72
CA SER A 259 18.24 -1.50 2.17
C SER A 259 17.62 -0.16 2.58
N MET A 260 16.95 -0.10 3.72
CA MET A 260 16.31 1.13 4.22
C MET A 260 16.61 1.34 5.69
N PHE A 261 17.11 2.52 6.06
CA PHE A 261 17.20 2.90 7.46
C PHE A 261 15.86 3.47 7.92
N VAL A 262 15.28 2.83 8.93
CA VAL A 262 14.03 3.27 9.55
C VAL A 262 14.36 3.82 10.94
N PRO A 263 14.10 5.10 11.22
CA PRO A 263 14.31 5.67 12.55
C PRO A 263 13.61 4.82 13.63
N ASN A 264 14.30 4.54 14.73
CA ASN A 264 13.85 3.69 15.84
C ASN A 264 13.71 2.18 15.53
N PHE A 265 13.85 1.75 14.27
CA PHE A 265 13.73 0.34 13.87
C PHE A 265 15.01 -0.22 13.21
N GLY A 266 16.02 0.62 12.98
CA GLY A 266 17.31 0.22 12.43
C GLY A 266 17.29 0.04 10.92
N THR A 267 18.27 -0.68 10.39
CA THR A 267 18.41 -0.91 8.95
C THR A 267 17.68 -2.17 8.52
N LEU A 268 16.68 -2.02 7.67
CA LEU A 268 16.12 -3.11 6.88
C LEU A 268 17.13 -3.50 5.80
N PRO A 269 17.40 -4.81 5.62
CA PRO A 269 18.38 -5.28 4.64
C PRO A 269 17.92 -5.00 3.21
N ALA A 270 18.87 -4.99 2.27
CA ALA A 270 18.51 -5.12 0.86
C ALA A 270 17.99 -6.54 0.61
N VAL A 271 17.00 -6.67 -0.27
CA VAL A 271 16.36 -7.93 -0.63
C VAL A 271 16.42 -8.05 -2.15
N GLY A 272 16.97 -9.15 -2.66
CA GLY A 272 16.95 -9.45 -4.10
C GLY A 272 15.67 -10.17 -4.54
N ALA A 273 15.55 -10.44 -5.84
CA ALA A 273 14.33 -10.95 -6.46
C ALA A 273 13.76 -12.25 -5.84
N ALA A 274 14.63 -13.10 -5.27
CA ALA A 274 14.24 -14.34 -4.60
C ALA A 274 13.56 -14.12 -3.23
N GLY A 275 13.60 -12.90 -2.70
CA GLY A 275 13.05 -12.52 -1.42
C GLY A 275 13.86 -13.00 -0.22
N ARG A 276 13.26 -12.87 0.96
CA ARG A 276 13.81 -13.29 2.24
C ARG A 276 13.46 -14.74 2.56
N ALA A 277 14.29 -15.37 3.40
CA ALA A 277 14.02 -16.71 3.92
C ALA A 277 12.90 -16.73 4.98
N THR A 278 12.74 -15.62 5.73
CA THR A 278 11.75 -15.49 6.79
C THR A 278 10.60 -14.58 6.34
N PRO A 279 9.34 -14.93 6.65
CA PRO A 279 8.21 -14.10 6.29
C PRO A 279 8.18 -12.81 7.12
N LEU A 280 7.58 -11.77 6.55
CA LEU A 280 7.14 -10.60 7.30
C LEU A 280 6.20 -11.04 8.43
N ARG A 281 6.34 -10.36 9.58
CA ARG A 281 5.52 -10.61 10.76
C ARG A 281 4.25 -9.77 10.68
N THR A 282 3.19 -10.27 11.30
CA THR A 282 2.00 -9.48 11.61
C THR A 282 2.37 -8.29 12.50
N PHE A 283 1.45 -7.34 12.64
CA PHE A 283 1.63 -6.20 13.54
C PHE A 283 2.01 -6.67 14.96
N MET A 284 3.18 -6.23 15.43
CA MET A 284 3.80 -6.65 16.70
C MET A 284 3.97 -8.18 16.88
N GLY A 285 3.90 -8.97 15.80
CA GLY A 285 3.92 -10.44 15.86
C GLY A 285 2.67 -11.04 16.53
N LEU A 286 1.57 -10.30 16.62
CA LEU A 286 0.34 -10.76 17.25
C LEU A 286 -0.32 -11.86 16.42
N ASN A 287 -0.92 -12.83 17.12
CA ASN A 287 -1.76 -13.85 16.49
C ASN A 287 -3.02 -13.20 15.90
N PRO A 288 -3.28 -13.32 14.58
CA PRO A 288 -4.47 -12.73 13.95
C PRO A 288 -5.81 -13.19 14.52
N PHE A 289 -5.83 -14.37 15.17
CA PHE A 289 -7.03 -14.96 15.78
C PHE A 289 -7.29 -14.50 17.21
N SER A 290 -6.37 -13.75 17.84
CA SER A 290 -6.55 -13.27 19.21
C SER A 290 -7.61 -12.17 19.28
N PRO A 291 -8.62 -12.27 20.15
CA PRO A 291 -9.64 -11.24 20.33
C PRO A 291 -9.09 -9.97 21.01
#